data_AF-C0QJR3-F1
#
_entry.id   AF-C0QJR3-F1
#
_cell.length_a   1.000
_cell.length_b   1.000
_cell.length_c   1.000
_cell.angle_alpha   90.00
_cell.angle_beta   90.00
_cell.angle_gamma   90.00
#
_symmetry.space_group_name_H-M   'P 1'
#
loop_
_entity.id
_entity.type
_entity.pdbx_description
1 polymer ?
#
loop_
_entity_poly.entity_id
_entity_poly.type
_entity_poly.pdbx_seq_one_letter_code
_entity_poly.pdbx_strand_id
1 'polypeptide(L)'
;MIGVRMNTYYNFSPKLSMWYHEAKREKNYFRHFLSCLLKNPICQDFALYPKRFYKAIEQFDHNKTIDFCFIGGFKTDEKTQKNRSWILDFIKFNFNESSYLQFTDKITKKNYQNMGSFDYTLRNVGFVPKEHPVKIRNSFDDNYFRKMAASKFTLCPAGDNFWSMRFYEALMCKSIPIVKERNETFRSKAESELDYKFYFSNEQFVFNENWVEHNYKLFLKYHTLENR
;
A
#
# COMPACT_ATOMS: atom_id res chain seq x y z
N MET A 1 15.36 35.12 1.86
CA MET A 1 15.70 33.72 1.53
C MET A 1 14.46 33.04 0.96
N ILE A 2 14.46 32.78 -0.35
CA ILE A 2 13.36 32.11 -1.05
C ILE A 2 13.53 30.61 -0.76
N GLY A 3 12.62 30.04 0.02
CA GLY A 3 12.66 28.64 0.43
C GLY A 3 12.68 27.71 -0.77
N VAL A 4 13.73 26.90 -0.86
CA VAL A 4 13.93 25.87 -1.88
C VAL A 4 12.76 24.88 -1.81
N ARG A 5 12.16 24.61 -2.97
CA ARG A 5 11.00 23.73 -3.17
C ARG A 5 11.22 22.37 -2.52
N MET A 6 10.23 21.91 -1.74
CA MET A 6 10.15 20.53 -1.24
C MET A 6 10.12 19.56 -2.44
N ASN A 7 11.23 18.88 -2.70
CA ASN A 7 11.37 17.90 -3.77
C ASN A 7 10.65 16.60 -3.41
N THR A 8 9.34 16.56 -3.60
CA THR A 8 8.73 15.27 -3.93
C THR A 8 9.12 14.88 -5.33
N TYR A 9 9.44 13.59 -5.52
CA TYR A 9 9.60 13.04 -6.86
C TYR A 9 8.24 12.96 -7.59
N TYR A 10 7.12 12.94 -6.84
CA TYR A 10 5.78 12.73 -7.37
C TYR A 10 4.70 13.57 -6.67
N ASN A 11 3.71 14.01 -7.47
CA ASN A 11 2.50 14.67 -6.99
C ASN A 11 1.71 13.76 -6.04
N PHE A 12 1.07 14.36 -5.03
CA PHE A 12 0.13 13.65 -4.16
C PHE A 12 -1.06 13.12 -4.98
N SER A 13 -1.32 11.82 -4.87
CA SER A 13 -2.56 11.27 -5.41
C SER A 13 -3.75 11.83 -4.63
N PRO A 14 -4.96 11.92 -5.23
CA PRO A 14 -6.15 12.35 -4.50
C PRO A 14 -6.40 11.54 -3.22
N LYS A 15 -6.10 10.23 -3.23
CA LYS A 15 -6.22 9.34 -2.06
C LYS A 15 -5.25 9.76 -0.94
N LEU A 16 -4.00 10.05 -1.28
CA LEU A 16 -3.00 10.52 -0.30
C LEU A 16 -3.40 11.87 0.33
N SER A 17 -3.94 12.79 -0.46
CA SER A 17 -4.44 14.06 0.06
C SER A 17 -5.59 13.83 1.04
N MET A 18 -6.54 12.95 0.71
CA MET A 18 -7.64 12.59 1.61
C MET A 18 -7.12 12.00 2.93
N TRP A 19 -6.18 11.05 2.86
CA TRP A 19 -5.56 10.43 4.04
C TRP A 19 -4.82 11.43 4.93
N TYR A 20 -4.07 12.34 4.32
CA TYR A 20 -3.39 13.41 5.05
C TYR A 20 -4.37 14.29 5.84
N HIS A 21 -5.46 14.73 5.19
CA HIS A 21 -6.47 15.57 5.84
C HIS A 21 -7.20 14.84 6.96
N GLU A 22 -7.53 13.55 6.76
CA GLU A 22 -8.18 12.74 7.78
C GLU A 22 -7.28 12.45 8.98
N ALA A 23 -6.00 12.11 8.75
CA ALA A 23 -5.04 11.94 9.83
C ALA A 23 -4.95 13.18 10.71
N LYS A 24 -4.88 14.38 10.11
CA LYS A 24 -4.91 15.65 10.84
C LYS A 24 -6.21 15.88 11.60
N ARG A 25 -7.35 15.57 10.97
CA ARG A 25 -8.68 15.72 11.59
C ARG A 25 -8.81 14.86 12.85
N GLU A 26 -8.35 13.61 12.77
CA GLU A 26 -8.42 12.64 13.88
C GLU A 26 -7.50 12.99 15.06
N LYS A 27 -6.43 13.75 14.83
CA LYS A 27 -5.54 14.26 15.90
C LYS A 27 -6.09 15.48 16.66
N ASN A 28 -7.38 15.80 16.55
CA ASN A 28 -8.03 16.96 17.17
C ASN A 28 -7.58 18.36 16.68
N TYR A 29 -7.15 18.52 15.41
CA TYR A 29 -7.02 19.86 14.80
C TYR A 29 -8.37 20.52 14.45
N PHE A 30 -9.47 20.12 15.09
CA PHE A 30 -10.81 20.61 14.78
C PHE A 30 -10.99 22.10 15.13
N ARG A 31 -10.27 22.62 16.15
CA ARG A 31 -10.27 24.07 16.46
C ARG A 31 -9.50 24.94 15.45
N HIS A 32 -8.86 24.34 14.45
CA HIS A 32 -8.10 25.05 13.43
C HIS A 32 -8.55 24.68 12.00
N PHE A 33 -9.70 24.03 11.84
CA PHE A 33 -10.13 23.49 10.55
C PHE A 33 -10.48 24.58 9.53
N LEU A 34 -11.01 25.73 9.98
CA LEU A 34 -11.31 26.86 9.10
C LEU A 34 -10.05 27.65 8.67
N SER A 35 -8.97 27.65 9.46
CA SER A 35 -7.71 28.33 9.10
C SER A 35 -6.72 27.43 8.35
N CYS A 36 -6.75 26.11 8.56
CA CYS A 36 -5.83 25.15 7.95
C CYS A 36 -6.13 24.82 6.49
N LEU A 37 -7.38 24.99 6.02
CA LEU A 37 -7.71 24.80 4.60
C LEU A 37 -6.99 25.80 3.68
N LEU A 38 -6.47 26.90 4.23
CA LEU A 38 -5.87 28.00 3.47
C LEU A 38 -4.37 28.25 3.74
N LYS A 39 -3.73 27.62 4.74
CA LYS A 39 -2.40 28.09 5.21
C LYS A 39 -1.31 27.07 5.52
N ASN A 40 -1.57 25.77 5.56
CA ASN A 40 -0.52 24.80 5.85
C ASN A 40 -0.24 23.90 4.64
N PRO A 41 0.95 24.01 4.00
CA PRO A 41 1.31 23.11 2.92
C PRO A 41 1.22 21.66 3.40
N ILE A 42 0.73 20.77 2.53
CA ILE A 42 0.79 19.34 2.77
C ILE A 42 2.28 18.99 2.97
N CYS A 43 2.65 18.45 4.14
CA CYS A 43 4.00 17.90 4.32
C CYS A 43 4.11 16.73 3.35
N GLN A 44 4.91 16.93 2.31
CA GLN A 44 4.95 15.97 1.22
C GLN A 44 6.00 14.87 1.42
N ASP A 45 6.75 14.95 2.50
CA ASP A 45 7.85 14.04 2.82
C ASP A 45 7.34 12.63 3.10
N PHE A 46 6.25 12.47 3.85
CA PHE A 46 5.73 11.16 4.23
C PHE A 46 4.24 11.01 3.88
N ALA A 47 3.85 9.85 3.37
CA ALA A 47 2.43 9.47 3.29
C ALA A 47 1.85 9.31 4.71
N LEU A 48 0.88 10.14 5.11
CA LEU A 48 0.24 10.05 6.42
C LEU A 48 -1.07 9.26 6.35
N TYR A 49 -1.23 8.31 7.28
CA TYR A 49 -2.38 7.42 7.38
C TYR A 49 -3.32 7.83 8.52
N PRO A 50 -4.65 7.77 8.33
CA PRO A 50 -5.62 8.02 9.41
C PRO A 50 -5.49 6.99 10.54
N LYS A 51 -5.69 7.43 11.79
CA LYS A 51 -5.69 6.58 13.00
C LYS A 51 -6.67 5.45 12.91
N ARG A 52 -7.87 5.71 12.40
CA ARG A 52 -8.91 4.68 12.22
C ARG A 52 -8.45 3.49 11.36
N PHE A 53 -7.53 3.68 10.41
CA PHE A 53 -7.05 2.57 9.55
C PHE A 53 -6.12 1.63 10.31
N TYR A 54 -5.01 2.14 10.84
CA TYR A 54 -4.02 1.26 11.48
C TYR A 54 -4.54 0.69 12.80
N LYS A 55 -5.40 1.41 13.54
CA LYS A 55 -6.06 0.85 14.73
C LYS A 55 -7.06 -0.26 14.41
N ALA A 56 -7.76 -0.19 13.29
CA ALA A 56 -8.61 -1.30 12.85
C ALA A 56 -7.77 -2.54 12.48
N ILE A 57 -6.65 -2.34 11.80
CA ILE A 57 -5.75 -3.42 11.36
C ILE A 57 -5.02 -4.08 12.53
N GLU A 58 -4.71 -3.35 13.60
CA GLU A 58 -4.18 -3.89 14.86
C GLU A 58 -5.11 -4.97 15.47
N GLN A 59 -6.42 -4.93 15.18
CA GLN A 59 -7.40 -5.89 15.70
C GLN A 59 -7.54 -7.15 14.84
N PHE A 60 -6.84 -7.25 13.71
CA PHE A 60 -6.90 -8.42 12.84
C PHE A 60 -6.04 -9.57 13.35
N ASP A 61 -6.27 -10.76 12.79
CA ASP A 61 -5.38 -11.89 12.99
C ASP A 61 -4.09 -11.68 12.18
N HIS A 62 -2.96 -11.78 12.87
CA HIS A 62 -1.61 -11.65 12.31
C HIS A 62 -0.83 -12.98 12.34
N ASN A 63 -1.48 -14.14 12.46
CA ASN A 63 -0.87 -15.48 12.49
C ASN A 63 -0.14 -15.91 11.19
N LYS A 64 -0.11 -15.06 10.17
CA LYS A 64 0.64 -15.27 8.91
C LYS A 64 0.33 -16.60 8.19
N THR A 65 -0.96 -16.91 8.07
CA THR A 65 -1.47 -18.12 7.43
C THR A 65 -1.43 -18.09 5.90
N ILE A 66 -1.18 -16.93 5.29
CA ILE A 66 -1.02 -16.76 3.85
C ILE A 66 0.47 -16.55 3.54
N ASP A 67 1.02 -17.28 2.58
CA ASP A 67 2.43 -17.13 2.17
C ASP A 67 2.61 -15.83 1.37
N PHE A 68 2.05 -15.79 0.15
CA PHE A 68 2.13 -14.64 -0.74
C PHE A 68 0.76 -14.04 -1.00
N CYS A 69 0.67 -12.72 -0.98
CA CYS A 69 -0.57 -12.00 -1.25
C CYS A 69 -0.40 -10.93 -2.32
N PHE A 70 -1.32 -10.94 -3.29
CA PHE A 70 -1.55 -9.80 -4.18
C PHE A 70 -3.04 -9.52 -4.30
N ILE A 71 -3.43 -8.29 -3.94
CA ILE A 71 -4.77 -7.74 -4.19
C ILE A 71 -4.63 -6.39 -4.88
N GLY A 72 -5.26 -6.26 -6.04
CA GLY A 72 -5.40 -4.97 -6.71
C GLY A 72 -5.51 -5.07 -8.23
N GLY A 73 -5.57 -3.92 -8.89
CA GLY A 73 -5.64 -3.88 -10.35
C GLY A 73 -4.35 -4.35 -11.03
N PHE A 74 -4.46 -4.83 -12.26
CA PHE A 74 -3.32 -5.17 -13.11
C PHE A 74 -3.33 -4.36 -14.40
N LYS A 75 -4.49 -4.28 -15.08
CA LYS A 75 -4.64 -3.59 -16.38
C LYS A 75 -5.47 -2.30 -16.28
N THR A 76 -5.27 -1.48 -15.24
CA THR A 76 -6.01 -0.21 -15.12
C THR A 76 -5.64 0.82 -16.18
N ASP A 77 -4.38 0.78 -16.64
CA ASP A 77 -3.79 1.62 -17.68
C ASP A 77 -2.47 0.98 -18.15
N GLU A 78 -1.98 1.34 -19.33
CA GLU A 78 -0.77 0.74 -19.94
C GLU A 78 0.47 0.88 -19.06
N LYS A 79 0.64 2.04 -18.41
CA LYS A 79 1.78 2.31 -17.53
C LYS A 79 1.75 1.40 -16.30
N THR A 80 0.60 1.29 -15.66
CA THR A 80 0.38 0.37 -14.54
C THR A 80 0.63 -1.08 -14.96
N GLN A 81 0.12 -1.51 -16.12
CA GLN A 81 0.33 -2.87 -16.63
C GLN A 81 1.82 -3.15 -16.87
N LYS A 82 2.55 -2.22 -17.48
CA LYS A 82 3.99 -2.34 -17.72
C LYS A 82 4.77 -2.47 -16.41
N ASN A 83 4.44 -1.64 -15.43
CA ASN A 83 5.10 -1.66 -14.12
C ASN A 83 4.79 -2.92 -13.31
N ARG A 84 3.61 -3.51 -13.53
CA ARG A 84 3.15 -4.71 -12.81
C ARG A 84 3.44 -6.02 -13.53
N SER A 85 3.95 -6.01 -14.76
CA SER A 85 4.07 -7.21 -15.60
C SER A 85 4.83 -8.35 -14.91
N TRP A 86 5.84 -8.02 -14.12
CA TRP A 86 6.68 -9.00 -13.40
C TRP A 86 5.88 -9.87 -12.42
N ILE A 87 4.74 -9.40 -11.92
CA ILE A 87 3.96 -10.18 -10.95
C ILE A 87 3.37 -11.44 -11.57
N LEU A 88 3.13 -11.49 -12.89
CA LEU A 88 2.55 -12.66 -13.53
C LEU A 88 3.51 -13.85 -13.46
N ASP A 89 4.77 -13.63 -13.79
CA ASP A 89 5.81 -14.65 -13.66
C ASP A 89 6.02 -15.00 -12.20
N PHE A 90 6.06 -14.00 -11.31
CA PHE A 90 6.17 -14.24 -9.86
C PHE A 90 5.05 -15.18 -9.37
N ILE A 91 3.79 -14.87 -9.70
CA ILE A 91 2.63 -15.67 -9.31
C ILE A 91 2.78 -17.09 -9.84
N LYS A 92 3.09 -17.24 -11.12
CA LYS A 92 3.22 -18.54 -11.78
C LYS A 92 4.25 -19.45 -11.09
N PHE A 93 5.36 -18.88 -10.61
CA PHE A 93 6.46 -19.67 -10.04
C PHE A 93 6.42 -19.82 -8.52
N ASN A 94 5.74 -18.92 -7.79
CA ASN A 94 5.82 -18.88 -6.32
C ASN A 94 4.47 -19.09 -5.63
N PHE A 95 3.34 -18.85 -6.29
CA PHE A 95 2.04 -19.00 -5.63
C PHE A 95 1.64 -20.48 -5.57
N ASN A 96 1.09 -20.84 -4.42
CA ASN A 96 0.61 -22.18 -4.07
C ASN A 96 -0.74 -22.05 -3.34
N GLU A 97 -1.32 -23.15 -2.89
CA GLU A 97 -2.60 -23.19 -2.16
C GLU A 97 -2.65 -22.35 -0.87
N SER A 98 -1.50 -22.01 -0.30
CA SER A 98 -1.37 -21.13 0.87
C SER A 98 -1.22 -19.66 0.48
N SER A 99 -1.27 -19.33 -0.82
CA SER A 99 -1.19 -17.96 -1.33
C SER A 99 -2.58 -17.35 -1.57
N TYR A 100 -2.63 -16.04 -1.81
CA TYR A 100 -3.87 -15.32 -2.09
C TYR A 100 -3.69 -14.34 -3.25
N LEU A 101 -4.37 -14.61 -4.36
CA LEU A 101 -4.41 -13.75 -5.53
C LEU A 101 -5.82 -13.17 -5.73
N GLN A 102 -5.90 -11.87 -5.98
CA GLN A 102 -7.14 -11.23 -6.42
C GLN A 102 -6.84 -10.01 -7.30
N PHE A 103 -7.04 -10.16 -8.61
CA PHE A 103 -7.13 -8.99 -9.48
C PHE A 103 -8.48 -8.31 -9.29
N THR A 104 -8.47 -6.98 -9.11
CA THR A 104 -9.70 -6.24 -8.76
C THR A 104 -10.27 -5.44 -9.92
N ASP A 105 -9.48 -5.10 -10.96
CA ASP A 105 -9.94 -4.27 -12.07
C ASP A 105 -10.79 -5.02 -13.09
N LYS A 106 -11.77 -4.31 -13.66
CA LYS A 106 -12.74 -4.88 -14.61
C LYS A 106 -12.09 -5.40 -15.89
N ILE A 107 -11.03 -4.72 -16.36
CA ILE A 107 -10.36 -5.05 -17.63
C ILE A 107 -9.69 -6.42 -17.51
N THR A 108 -8.97 -6.66 -16.42
CA THR A 108 -8.34 -7.96 -16.15
C THR A 108 -9.39 -9.05 -16.02
N LYS A 109 -10.48 -8.78 -15.29
CA LYS A 109 -11.57 -9.76 -15.05
C LYS A 109 -12.32 -10.21 -16.31
N LYS A 110 -12.47 -9.35 -17.32
CA LYS A 110 -13.32 -9.61 -18.50
C LYS A 110 -13.00 -10.93 -19.23
N ASN A 111 -11.72 -11.25 -19.38
CA ASN A 111 -11.23 -12.46 -20.06
C ASN A 111 -10.30 -13.26 -19.15
N TYR A 112 -10.55 -13.22 -17.84
CA TYR A 112 -9.63 -13.80 -16.87
C TYR A 112 -9.77 -15.32 -16.80
N GLN A 113 -8.63 -16.01 -16.80
CA GLN A 113 -8.55 -17.44 -16.53
C GLN A 113 -8.01 -17.65 -15.12
N ASN A 114 -8.65 -18.53 -14.37
CA ASN A 114 -8.23 -18.85 -13.02
C ASN A 114 -6.82 -19.46 -13.03
N MET A 115 -5.96 -18.99 -12.12
CA MET A 115 -4.54 -19.37 -12.04
C MET A 115 -4.24 -20.45 -11.00
N GLY A 116 -5.25 -20.95 -10.29
CA GLY A 116 -5.09 -21.99 -9.27
C GLY A 116 -6.07 -21.85 -8.11
N SER A 117 -5.95 -22.76 -7.13
CA SER A 117 -6.80 -22.77 -5.91
C SER A 117 -6.69 -21.48 -5.10
N PHE A 118 -5.53 -20.81 -5.15
CA PHE A 118 -5.20 -19.55 -4.49
C PHE A 118 -5.80 -18.30 -5.15
N ASP A 119 -6.46 -18.45 -6.28
CA ASP A 119 -6.94 -17.32 -7.08
C ASP A 119 -8.44 -17.05 -6.86
N TYR A 120 -8.69 -15.91 -6.22
CA TYR A 120 -10.00 -15.42 -5.82
C TYR A 120 -10.51 -14.28 -6.71
N THR A 121 -9.85 -14.00 -7.82
CA THR A 121 -10.16 -12.90 -8.74
C THR A 121 -11.63 -12.88 -9.18
N LEU A 122 -12.19 -14.03 -9.54
CA LEU A 122 -13.60 -14.16 -9.97
C LEU A 122 -14.58 -14.42 -8.82
N ARG A 123 -14.08 -14.79 -7.62
CA ARG A 123 -14.90 -15.09 -6.45
C ARG A 123 -15.30 -13.83 -5.67
N ASN A 124 -14.44 -12.81 -5.73
CA ASN A 124 -14.61 -11.59 -4.95
C ASN A 124 -14.70 -10.36 -5.86
N VAL A 125 -15.66 -9.47 -5.58
CA VAL A 125 -15.85 -8.23 -6.34
C VAL A 125 -14.61 -7.33 -6.23
N GLY A 126 -14.04 -7.21 -5.02
CA GLY A 126 -12.89 -6.35 -4.73
C GLY A 126 -13.22 -4.86 -4.83
N PHE A 127 -12.28 -3.99 -4.41
CA PHE A 127 -12.40 -2.54 -4.53
C PHE A 127 -11.24 -1.97 -5.35
N VAL A 128 -11.54 -1.16 -6.37
CA VAL A 128 -10.53 -0.46 -7.18
C VAL A 128 -10.74 1.04 -7.03
N PRO A 129 -9.94 1.75 -6.19
CA PRO A 129 -10.17 3.18 -5.95
C PRO A 129 -10.25 4.03 -7.23
N LYS A 130 -9.45 3.70 -8.26
CA LYS A 130 -9.43 4.44 -9.54
C LYS A 130 -10.74 4.33 -10.32
N GLU A 131 -11.54 3.30 -10.11
CA GLU A 131 -12.84 3.09 -10.78
C GLU A 131 -14.00 3.80 -10.08
N HIS A 132 -13.74 4.47 -8.94
CA HIS A 132 -14.75 5.15 -8.14
C HIS A 132 -14.54 6.68 -8.09
N PRO A 133 -15.61 7.47 -7.83
CA PRO A 133 -15.50 8.90 -7.57
C PRO A 133 -14.54 9.21 -6.42
N VAL A 134 -13.78 10.29 -6.52
CA VAL A 134 -12.73 10.68 -5.55
C VAL A 134 -13.23 10.63 -4.10
N LYS A 135 -14.44 11.13 -3.86
CA LYS A 135 -15.08 11.21 -2.53
C LYS A 135 -15.18 9.87 -1.78
N ILE A 136 -15.21 8.74 -2.48
CA ILE A 136 -15.32 7.40 -1.84
C ILE A 136 -14.03 6.57 -1.93
N ARG A 137 -12.92 7.14 -2.44
CA ARG A 137 -11.64 6.41 -2.57
C ARG A 137 -10.94 6.09 -1.25
N ASN A 138 -11.47 6.62 -0.15
CA ASN A 138 -10.96 6.46 1.21
C ASN A 138 -11.84 5.50 2.07
N SER A 139 -12.55 4.59 1.41
CA SER A 139 -13.17 3.47 2.10
C SER A 139 -12.10 2.57 2.71
N PHE A 140 -12.43 2.01 3.88
CA PHE A 140 -11.65 0.94 4.49
C PHE A 140 -12.15 -0.38 3.89
N ASP A 141 -11.28 -1.12 3.20
CA ASP A 141 -11.59 -2.43 2.64
C ASP A 141 -11.13 -3.51 3.63
N ASP A 142 -12.08 -4.03 4.42
CA ASP A 142 -11.79 -5.04 5.45
C ASP A 142 -11.12 -6.28 4.86
N ASN A 143 -11.65 -6.81 3.75
CA ASN A 143 -11.08 -8.01 3.13
C ASN A 143 -9.66 -7.76 2.63
N TYR A 144 -9.40 -6.61 1.99
CA TYR A 144 -8.07 -6.24 1.53
C TYR A 144 -7.04 -6.25 2.67
N PHE A 145 -7.34 -5.55 3.76
CA PHE A 145 -6.40 -5.43 4.86
C PHE A 145 -6.32 -6.71 5.71
N ARG A 146 -7.43 -7.44 5.89
CA ARG A 146 -7.45 -8.72 6.62
C ARG A 146 -6.60 -9.77 5.93
N LYS A 147 -6.69 -9.89 4.60
CA LYS A 147 -5.85 -10.82 3.84
C LYS A 147 -4.38 -10.41 3.90
N MET A 148 -4.08 -9.12 3.76
CA MET A 148 -2.71 -8.62 3.90
C MET A 148 -2.14 -8.84 5.31
N ALA A 149 -2.93 -8.63 6.37
CA ALA A 149 -2.53 -8.88 7.76
C ALA A 149 -2.23 -10.36 8.02
N ALA A 150 -3.00 -11.26 7.42
CA ALA A 150 -2.76 -12.69 7.47
C ALA A 150 -1.60 -13.16 6.57
N SER A 151 -0.93 -12.28 5.83
CA SER A 151 0.12 -12.65 4.87
C SER A 151 1.53 -12.46 5.43
N LYS A 152 2.43 -13.42 5.13
CA LYS A 152 3.88 -13.30 5.35
C LYS A 152 4.47 -12.24 4.42
N PHE A 153 4.12 -12.33 3.14
CA PHE A 153 4.64 -11.47 2.09
C PHE A 153 3.53 -10.82 1.26
N THR A 154 3.76 -9.60 0.79
CA THR A 154 2.83 -8.89 -0.08
C THR A 154 3.54 -8.30 -1.27
N LEU A 155 3.04 -8.60 -2.47
CA LEU A 155 3.58 -8.08 -3.71
C LEU A 155 3.17 -6.61 -3.84
N CYS A 156 4.15 -5.71 -3.90
CA CYS A 156 3.98 -4.27 -3.91
C CYS A 156 4.50 -3.63 -5.20
N PRO A 157 4.09 -4.11 -6.40
CA PRO A 157 4.61 -3.55 -7.65
C PRO A 157 4.22 -2.08 -7.79
N ALA A 158 5.04 -1.33 -8.53
CA ALA A 158 4.74 0.04 -8.90
C ALA A 158 3.36 0.19 -9.57
N GLY A 159 2.75 1.36 -9.39
CA GLY A 159 1.49 1.73 -10.03
C GLY A 159 1.71 2.56 -11.29
N ASP A 160 0.90 3.61 -11.44
CA ASP A 160 1.09 4.67 -12.44
C ASP A 160 2.29 5.57 -12.14
N ASN A 161 2.87 5.47 -10.95
CA ASN A 161 4.18 6.02 -10.62
C ASN A 161 5.13 4.89 -10.27
N PHE A 162 6.44 5.16 -10.23
CA PHE A 162 7.48 4.18 -9.90
C PHE A 162 7.47 3.74 -8.43
N TRP A 163 6.38 3.92 -7.70
CA TRP A 163 6.24 3.55 -6.29
C TRP A 163 4.85 2.96 -6.03
N SER A 164 4.68 2.29 -4.89
CA SER A 164 3.44 1.60 -4.54
C SER A 164 2.89 2.06 -3.19
N MET A 165 1.66 2.59 -3.16
CA MET A 165 0.92 2.79 -1.90
C MET A 165 0.82 1.50 -1.09
N ARG A 166 0.76 0.36 -1.80
CA ARG A 166 0.69 -0.97 -1.19
C ARG A 166 1.94 -1.30 -0.38
N PHE A 167 3.09 -0.71 -0.70
CA PHE A 167 4.31 -0.88 0.08
C PHE A 167 4.05 -0.49 1.54
N TYR A 168 3.60 0.74 1.78
CA TYR A 168 3.26 1.24 3.11
C TYR A 168 2.06 0.52 3.74
N GLU A 169 1.05 0.16 2.94
CA GLU A 169 -0.10 -0.63 3.43
C GLU A 169 0.34 -2.02 3.94
N ALA A 170 1.33 -2.65 3.30
CA ALA A 170 1.92 -3.91 3.75
C ALA A 170 2.68 -3.74 5.08
N LEU A 171 3.45 -2.66 5.25
CA LEU A 171 4.09 -2.35 6.53
C LEU A 171 3.06 -2.18 7.64
N MET A 172 1.98 -1.44 7.38
CA MET A 172 0.86 -1.25 8.30
C MET A 172 0.19 -2.58 8.69
N CYS A 173 0.14 -3.54 7.76
CA CYS A 173 -0.40 -4.89 7.98
C CYS A 173 0.62 -5.89 8.51
N LYS A 174 1.83 -5.45 8.89
CA LYS A 174 2.88 -6.35 9.37
C LYS A 174 3.24 -7.46 8.37
N SER A 175 3.15 -7.17 7.07
CA SER A 175 3.52 -8.08 5.98
C SER A 175 4.81 -7.56 5.31
N ILE A 176 5.73 -8.46 4.98
CA ILE A 176 7.01 -8.08 4.36
C ILE A 176 6.77 -7.76 2.87
N PRO A 177 7.08 -6.54 2.41
CA PRO A 177 6.88 -6.18 1.00
C PRO A 177 7.82 -6.95 0.07
N ILE A 178 7.32 -7.28 -1.13
CA ILE A 178 8.10 -7.74 -2.26
C ILE A 178 7.96 -6.72 -3.39
N VAL A 179 9.08 -6.24 -3.90
CA VAL A 179 9.15 -5.26 -4.99
C VAL A 179 10.06 -5.76 -6.10
N LYS A 180 9.97 -5.17 -7.29
CA LYS A 180 10.92 -5.46 -8.36
C LYS A 180 12.22 -4.68 -8.19
N GLU A 181 12.11 -3.42 -7.81
CA GLU A 181 13.21 -2.46 -7.76
C GLU A 181 13.08 -1.56 -6.53
N ARG A 182 14.20 -0.99 -6.07
CA ARG A 182 14.25 -0.18 -4.84
C ARG A 182 13.43 1.11 -4.97
N ASN A 183 13.38 1.69 -6.16
CA ASN A 183 12.58 2.89 -6.46
C ASN A 183 11.07 2.67 -6.18
N GLU A 184 10.59 1.42 -6.17
CA GLU A 184 9.20 1.07 -5.86
C GLU A 184 8.79 1.33 -4.40
N THR A 185 9.77 1.58 -3.53
CA THR A 185 9.60 1.63 -2.08
C THR A 185 9.42 3.03 -1.50
N PHE A 186 9.59 4.10 -2.29
CA PHE A 186 9.52 5.47 -1.80
C PHE A 186 8.91 6.46 -2.82
N ARG A 187 8.28 7.53 -2.32
CA ARG A 187 7.71 8.62 -3.13
C ARG A 187 8.48 9.93 -2.96
N SER A 188 9.21 10.09 -1.85
CA SER A 188 10.03 11.26 -1.55
C SER A 188 11.46 10.87 -1.21
N LYS A 189 12.36 11.85 -1.17
CA LYS A 189 13.74 11.65 -0.68
C LYS A 189 13.75 11.24 0.80
N ALA A 190 12.90 11.84 1.63
CA ALA A 190 12.82 11.50 3.05
C ALA A 190 12.36 10.05 3.28
N GLU A 191 11.44 9.54 2.46
CA GLU A 191 11.04 8.12 2.48
C GLU A 191 12.17 7.20 1.99
N SER A 192 12.99 7.63 1.01
CA SER A 192 14.12 6.82 0.50
C SER A 192 15.25 6.62 1.50
N GLU A 193 15.32 7.47 2.53
CA GLU A 193 16.31 7.39 3.62
C GLU A 193 15.87 6.44 4.74
N LEU A 194 14.64 5.92 4.69
CA LEU A 194 14.14 4.97 5.68
C LEU A 194 14.63 3.55 5.39
N ASP A 195 15.20 2.91 6.41
CA ASP A 195 15.73 1.55 6.33
C ASP A 195 14.64 0.49 6.43
N TYR A 196 13.65 0.53 5.53
CA TYR A 196 12.65 -0.54 5.43
C TYR A 196 13.27 -1.84 4.94
N LYS A 197 12.80 -2.95 5.50
CA LYS A 197 13.18 -4.30 5.10
C LYS A 197 12.14 -4.85 4.13
N PHE A 198 12.59 -5.37 3.00
CA PHE A 198 11.75 -5.92 1.94
C PHE A 198 12.60 -6.88 1.11
N TYR A 199 11.94 -7.67 0.27
CA TYR A 199 12.61 -8.51 -0.72
C TYR A 199 12.45 -7.94 -2.12
N PHE A 200 13.46 -8.18 -2.97
CA PHE A 200 13.32 -8.14 -4.41
C PHE A 200 12.65 -9.41 -4.91
N SER A 201 11.92 -9.30 -6.02
CA SER A 201 11.12 -10.38 -6.60
C SER A 201 11.92 -11.61 -7.04
N ASN A 202 13.24 -11.52 -7.11
CA ASN A 202 14.17 -12.58 -7.53
C ASN A 202 14.99 -13.16 -6.37
N GLU A 203 14.69 -12.80 -5.12
CA GLU A 203 15.38 -13.33 -3.94
C GLU A 203 14.71 -14.58 -3.37
N GLN A 204 15.39 -15.24 -2.43
CA GLN A 204 14.79 -16.30 -1.62
C GLN A 204 14.03 -15.68 -0.44
N PHE A 205 12.76 -16.04 -0.28
CA PHE A 205 11.89 -15.46 0.73
C PHE A 205 11.96 -16.24 2.04
N VAL A 206 12.47 -15.61 3.10
CA VAL A 206 12.43 -16.14 4.46
C VAL A 206 11.64 -15.17 5.33
N PHE A 207 10.60 -15.67 6.00
CA PHE A 207 9.79 -14.82 6.87
C PHE A 207 10.59 -14.48 8.14
N ASN A 208 10.68 -13.20 8.46
CA ASN A 208 11.48 -12.70 9.56
C ASN A 208 10.65 -11.72 10.41
N GLU A 209 10.26 -12.16 11.61
CA GLU A 209 9.44 -11.36 12.53
C GLU A 209 10.16 -10.08 12.99
N ASN A 210 11.49 -10.10 13.11
CA ASN A 210 12.25 -8.89 13.46
C ASN A 210 12.15 -7.84 12.36
N TRP A 211 12.12 -8.24 11.09
CA TRP A 211 11.88 -7.31 9.97
C TRP A 211 10.48 -6.71 10.02
N VAL A 212 9.48 -7.54 10.34
CA VAL A 212 8.09 -7.11 10.51
C VAL A 212 7.98 -6.03 11.59
N GLU A 213 8.52 -6.29 12.79
CA GLU A 213 8.45 -5.36 13.90
C GLU A 213 9.25 -4.08 13.67
N HIS A 214 10.44 -4.20 13.05
CA HIS A 214 11.23 -3.04 12.63
C HIS A 214 10.46 -2.14 11.66
N ASN A 215 9.90 -2.74 10.60
CA ASN A 215 9.11 -2.03 9.60
C ASN A 215 7.89 -1.36 10.19
N TYR A 216 7.16 -2.05 11.07
CA TYR A 216 5.96 -1.51 11.69
C TYR A 216 6.28 -0.32 12.62
N LYS A 217 7.39 -0.38 13.38
CA LYS A 217 7.86 0.75 14.20
C LYS A 217 8.21 1.98 13.36
N LEU A 218 8.91 1.78 12.23
CA LEU A 218 9.18 2.86 11.28
C LEU A 218 7.89 3.41 10.68
N PHE A 219 6.94 2.54 10.30
CA PHE A 219 5.62 2.96 9.82
C PHE A 219 4.90 3.85 10.83
N LEU A 220 4.78 3.43 12.09
CA LEU A 220 4.15 4.22 13.14
C LEU A 220 4.84 5.57 13.35
N LYS A 221 6.18 5.59 13.35
CA LYS A 221 6.97 6.81 13.56
C LYS A 221 6.81 7.83 12.43
N TYR A 222 6.85 7.39 11.17
CA TYR A 222 6.94 8.32 10.03
C TYR A 222 5.62 8.54 9.30
N HIS A 223 4.77 7.51 9.21
CA HIS A 223 3.53 7.51 8.43
C HIS A 223 2.26 7.68 9.28
N THR A 224 2.40 7.92 10.58
CA THR A 224 1.29 8.29 11.46
C THR A 224 1.59 9.57 12.24
N LEU A 225 0.59 10.05 12.95
CA LEU A 225 0.70 11.21 13.84
C LEU A 225 0.79 10.83 15.33
N GLU A 226 0.90 9.54 15.69
CA GLU A 226 0.92 9.11 17.09
C GLU A 226 2.14 9.65 17.85
N ASN A 227 3.30 9.68 17.21
CA ASN A 227 4.59 10.04 17.81
C ASN A 227 5.07 11.45 17.42
N ARG A 228 4.13 12.35 17.10
CA ARG A 228 4.40 13.74 16.67
C ARG A 228 3.61 14.74 17.51
#